data_AF-A0A953FF72-F1
#
_entry.id   AF-A0A953FF72-F1
#
_cell.length_a   1.000
_cell.length_b   1.000
_cell.length_c   1.000
_cell.angle_alpha   90.00
_cell.angle_beta   90.00
_cell.angle_gamma   90.00
#
_symmetry.space_group_name_H-M   'P 1'
#
loop_
_entity.id
_entity.type
_entity.pdbx_description
1 polymer ?
#
loop_
_entity_poly.entity_id
_entity_poly.type
_entity_poly.pdbx_seq_one_letter_code
_entity_poly.pdbx_strand_id
1 'polypeptide(L)'
;MKLLAYLLTGIVFGIALTKGEAVTWYRMQEMFHFQGFHMYGIFMTAVPTAALGVWLLRRFGKTADGEAVAFPPKQFSKGTVIGSLLFGFGWALTGACPGPFYAQIGAGLSVTLVTFAFAVLGTWAYGHLQKYLPA
;
A
#
# COMPACT_ATOMS: atom_id res chain seq x y z
N MET A 1 -19.02 -17.22 1.05
CA MET A 1 -17.62 -17.72 1.08
C MET A 1 -16.57 -16.68 0.69
N LYS A 2 -16.85 -15.70 -0.20
CA LYS A 2 -15.87 -14.69 -0.64
C LYS A 2 -15.25 -13.87 0.53
N LEU A 3 -16.06 -13.43 1.51
CA LEU A 3 -15.59 -12.73 2.71
C LEU A 3 -14.61 -13.53 3.58
N LEU A 4 -14.83 -14.84 3.72
CA LEU A 4 -13.94 -15.69 4.52
C LEU A 4 -12.57 -15.87 3.85
N ALA A 5 -12.56 -15.97 2.51
CA ALA A 5 -11.32 -15.99 1.73
C ALA A 5 -10.54 -14.68 1.90
N TYR A 6 -11.21 -13.52 1.81
CA TYR A 6 -10.56 -12.22 2.05
C TYR A 6 -10.02 -12.07 3.47
N LEU A 7 -10.77 -12.55 4.48
CA LEU A 7 -10.32 -12.52 5.87
C LEU A 7 -9.06 -13.37 6.06
N LEU A 8 -9.02 -14.59 5.52
CA LEU A 8 -7.84 -15.46 5.58
C LEU A 8 -6.64 -14.84 4.87
N THR A 9 -6.83 -14.27 3.67
CA THR A 9 -5.75 -13.58 2.96
C THR A 9 -5.24 -12.37 3.75
N GLY A 10 -6.14 -11.62 4.39
CA GLY A 10 -5.78 -10.49 5.26
C GLY A 10 -4.97 -10.93 6.49
N ILE A 11 -5.34 -12.04 7.13
CA ILE A 11 -4.59 -12.61 8.26
C ILE A 11 -3.18 -13.03 7.82
N VAL A 12 -3.05 -13.75 6.71
CA VAL A 12 -1.75 -14.16 6.17
C VAL A 12 -0.88 -12.94 5.83
N PHE A 13 -1.48 -11.92 5.22
CA PHE A 13 -0.79 -10.66 4.90
C PHE A 13 -0.31 -9.93 6.16
N GLY A 14 -1.16 -9.83 7.18
CA GLY A 14 -0.80 -9.23 8.47
C GLY A 14 0.34 -9.98 9.17
N ILE A 15 0.28 -11.31 9.19
CA ILE A 15 1.35 -12.15 9.77
C ILE A 15 2.67 -11.92 9.02
N ALA A 16 2.64 -11.92 7.68
CA ALA A 16 3.82 -11.70 6.85
C ALA A 16 4.44 -10.31 7.10
N LEU A 17 3.63 -9.25 7.21
CA LEU A 17 4.11 -7.91 7.51
C LEU A 17 4.76 -7.82 8.91
N THR A 18 4.12 -8.41 9.92
CA THR A 18 4.63 -8.42 11.29
C THR A 18 5.93 -9.23 11.40
N LYS A 19 5.99 -10.40 10.75
CA LYS A 19 7.20 -11.22 10.71
C LYS A 19 8.33 -10.61 9.88
N GLY A 20 8.00 -9.83 8.86
CA GLY A 20 8.96 -9.09 8.05
C GLY A 20 9.46 -7.79 8.67
N GLU A 21 9.08 -7.50 9.93
CA GLU A 21 9.42 -6.27 10.69
C GLU A 21 9.05 -4.95 10.00
N ALA A 22 8.32 -5.01 8.88
CA ALA A 22 7.87 -3.87 8.07
C ALA A 22 6.78 -3.03 8.78
N VAL A 23 6.45 -3.39 10.02
CA VAL A 23 5.52 -2.69 10.92
C VAL A 23 6.27 -1.65 11.77
N THR A 24 7.59 -1.78 11.94
CA THR A 24 8.35 -0.89 12.83
C THR A 24 8.75 0.40 12.11
N TRP A 25 8.40 1.54 12.71
CA TRP A 25 8.76 2.88 12.23
C TRP A 25 10.28 3.06 12.06
N TYR A 26 11.05 2.50 13.00
CA TYR A 26 12.51 2.55 12.96
C TYR A 26 13.10 1.95 11.68
N ARG A 27 12.55 0.81 11.21
CA ARG A 27 13.06 0.12 10.02
C ARG A 27 12.77 0.88 8.72
N MET A 28 11.67 1.65 8.68
CA MET A 28 11.41 2.55 7.55
C MET A 28 12.37 3.74 7.54
N GLN A 29 12.65 4.36 8.69
CA GLN A 29 13.65 5.42 8.74
C GLN A 29 15.04 4.91 8.38
N GLU A 30 15.41 3.71 8.82
CA GLU A 30 16.69 3.07 8.51
C GLU A 30 16.88 2.80 7.01
N MET A 31 15.77 2.58 6.28
CA MET A 31 15.76 2.50 4.82
C MET A 31 16.07 3.86 4.17
N PHE A 32 15.46 4.95 4.65
CA PHE A 32 15.72 6.31 4.15
C PHE A 32 17.10 6.85 4.52
N HIS A 33 17.64 6.40 5.66
CA HIS A 33 19.01 6.69 6.08
C HIS A 33 20.06 5.77 5.42
N PHE A 34 19.64 4.86 4.53
CA PHE A 34 20.51 3.90 3.82
C PHE A 34 21.33 2.97 4.74
N GLN A 35 20.90 2.77 5.99
CA GLN A 35 21.62 1.96 6.97
C GLN A 35 21.16 0.49 6.99
N GLY A 36 19.99 0.18 6.41
CA GLY A 36 19.41 -1.17 6.42
C GLY A 36 19.02 -1.68 5.04
N PHE A 37 19.66 -2.77 4.57
CA PHE A 37 19.30 -3.45 3.31
C PHE A 37 17.99 -4.27 3.40
N HIS A 38 17.46 -4.48 4.61
CA HIS A 38 16.35 -5.40 4.85
C HIS A 38 15.07 -4.99 4.11
N MET A 39 14.64 -3.73 4.22
CA MET A 39 13.44 -3.25 3.51
C MET A 39 13.66 -3.15 2.00
N TYR A 40 14.85 -2.75 1.55
CA TYR A 40 15.19 -2.75 0.13
C TYR A 40 15.11 -4.16 -0.47
N GLY A 41 15.58 -5.18 0.24
CA GLY A 41 15.45 -6.58 -0.17
C GLY A 41 13.99 -7.04 -0.27
N ILE A 42 13.14 -6.63 0.67
CA ILE A 42 11.70 -6.93 0.62
C ILE A 42 11.06 -6.28 -0.61
N PHE A 43 11.31 -5.00 -0.88
CA PHE A 43 10.75 -4.34 -2.06
C PHE A 43 11.28 -4.93 -3.37
N MET A 44 12.59 -5.23 -3.45
CA MET A 44 13.22 -5.80 -4.64
C MET A 44 12.74 -7.21 -4.96
N THR A 45 12.23 -7.97 -3.97
CA THR A 45 11.64 -9.29 -4.21
C THR A 45 10.13 -9.20 -4.45
N ALA A 46 9.43 -8.31 -3.73
CA ALA A 46 7.99 -8.13 -3.85
C ALA A 46 7.58 -7.54 -5.22
N VAL A 47 8.30 -6.53 -5.74
CA VAL A 47 7.95 -5.86 -6.99
C VAL A 47 8.02 -6.81 -8.20
N PRO A 48 9.11 -7.57 -8.43
CA PRO A 48 9.15 -8.55 -9.52
C PRO A 48 8.14 -9.67 -9.34
N THR A 49 7.92 -10.15 -8.11
CA THR A 49 6.93 -11.20 -7.83
C THR A 49 5.52 -10.72 -8.18
N ALA A 50 5.16 -9.49 -7.80
CA ALA A 50 3.89 -8.88 -8.17
C ALA A 50 3.78 -8.66 -9.69
N ALA A 51 4.84 -8.19 -10.34
CA ALA A 51 4.88 -7.99 -11.79
C ALA A 51 4.69 -9.31 -12.55
N LEU A 52 5.40 -10.37 -12.14
CA LEU A 52 5.24 -11.73 -12.69
C LEU A 52 3.84 -12.27 -12.44
N GLY A 53 3.28 -12.07 -11.24
CA GLY A 53 1.92 -12.48 -10.91
C GLY A 53 0.88 -11.80 -11.79
N VAL A 54 0.97 -10.48 -11.98
CA VAL A 54 0.09 -9.71 -12.88
C VAL A 54 0.29 -10.14 -14.33
N TRP A 55 1.51 -10.37 -14.77
CA TRP A 55 1.81 -10.86 -16.12
C TRP A 55 1.20 -12.25 -16.36
N LEU A 56 1.33 -13.16 -15.40
CA LEU A 56 0.74 -14.49 -15.46
C LEU A 56 -0.80 -14.43 -15.45
N LEU A 57 -1.39 -13.55 -14.63
CA LEU A 57 -2.84 -13.30 -14.61
C LEU A 57 -3.34 -12.71 -15.93
N ARG A 58 -2.58 -11.83 -16.58
CA ARG A 58 -2.91 -11.33 -17.92
C ARG A 58 -2.86 -12.42 -18.99
N ARG A 59 -1.98 -13.42 -18.83
CA ARG A 59 -1.77 -14.48 -19.83
C ARG A 59 -2.68 -15.70 -19.63
N PHE A 60 -2.97 -16.06 -18.39
CA PHE A 60 -3.67 -17.30 -18.01
C PHE A 60 -4.86 -17.09 -17.06
N GLY A 61 -5.06 -15.88 -16.53
CA GLY A 61 -6.02 -15.60 -15.46
C GLY A 61 -7.46 -15.52 -15.96
N LYS A 62 -8.23 -16.58 -15.68
CA LYS A 62 -9.68 -16.49 -15.50
C LYS A 62 -9.95 -16.04 -14.06
N THR A 63 -10.81 -15.04 -13.87
CA THR A 63 -11.31 -14.72 -12.51
C THR A 63 -12.05 -15.92 -11.92
N ALA A 64 -12.25 -15.93 -10.60
CA ALA A 64 -13.08 -16.95 -9.93
C ALA A 64 -14.52 -17.03 -10.46
N ASP A 65 -14.95 -16.01 -11.24
CA ASP A 65 -16.26 -15.92 -11.90
C ASP A 65 -16.17 -16.16 -13.44
N GLY A 66 -15.01 -16.58 -13.98
CA GLY A 66 -14.83 -16.98 -15.38
C GLY A 66 -14.53 -15.86 -16.38
N GLU A 67 -14.57 -14.59 -15.96
CA GLU A 67 -14.29 -13.44 -16.82
C GLU A 67 -12.79 -13.14 -16.91
N ALA A 68 -12.37 -12.59 -18.06
CA ALA A 68 -11.01 -12.10 -18.24
C ALA A 68 -10.72 -10.96 -17.25
N VAL A 69 -9.57 -11.01 -16.59
CA VAL A 69 -9.15 -9.94 -15.67
C VAL A 69 -8.91 -8.66 -16.49
N ALA A 70 -9.94 -7.82 -16.61
CA ALA A 70 -9.84 -6.51 -17.22
C ALA A 70 -9.05 -5.60 -16.27
N PHE A 71 -7.80 -5.29 -16.63
CA PHE A 71 -7.03 -4.25 -15.95
C PHE A 71 -7.39 -2.91 -16.59
N PRO A 72 -8.23 -2.07 -15.96
CA PRO A 72 -8.55 -0.77 -16.52
C PRO A 72 -7.26 0.06 -16.63
N PRO A 73 -7.00 0.73 -17.77
CA PRO A 73 -5.84 1.57 -17.92
C PRO A 73 -5.91 2.71 -16.91
N LYS A 74 -4.89 2.81 -16.06
CA LYS A 74 -4.75 3.92 -15.12
C LYS A 74 -4.43 5.18 -15.92
N GLN A 75 -5.36 6.14 -15.92
CA GLN A 75 -5.16 7.41 -16.61
C GLN A 75 -4.06 8.19 -15.89
N PHE A 76 -2.98 8.50 -16.61
CA PHE A 76 -1.92 9.38 -16.11
C PHE A 76 -2.39 10.82 -16.24
N SER A 77 -2.66 11.47 -15.10
CA SER A 77 -2.96 12.89 -15.01
C SER A 77 -1.75 13.66 -14.43
N LYS A 78 -1.65 14.97 -14.69
CA LYS A 78 -0.57 15.79 -14.10
C LYS A 78 -0.70 15.83 -12.58
N GLY A 79 -1.93 15.79 -12.07
CA GLY A 79 -2.21 15.64 -10.64
C GLY A 79 -1.63 14.36 -10.02
N THR A 80 -1.39 13.30 -10.79
CA THR A 80 -0.78 12.05 -10.27
C THR A 80 0.67 12.25 -9.84
N VAL A 81 1.42 13.13 -10.52
CA VAL A 81 2.83 13.42 -10.16
C VAL A 81 2.91 14.21 -8.87
N ILE A 82 2.06 15.23 -8.72
CA ILE A 82 2.00 16.05 -7.50
C ILE A 82 1.50 15.20 -6.33
N GLY A 83 0.46 14.37 -6.56
CA GLY A 83 -0.08 13.48 -5.56
C GLY A 83 0.92 12.41 -5.11
N SER A 84 1.69 11.81 -6.03
CA SER A 84 2.70 10.81 -5.67
C SER A 84 3.86 11.41 -4.88
N LEU A 85 4.28 12.64 -5.20
CA LEU A 85 5.28 13.38 -4.43
C LEU A 85 4.79 13.69 -3.01
N LEU A 86 3.59 14.29 -2.88
CA LEU A 86 3.00 14.59 -1.57
C LEU A 86 2.80 13.33 -0.72
N PHE A 87 2.33 12.25 -1.34
CA PHE A 87 2.19 10.96 -0.66
C PHE A 87 3.56 10.39 -0.24
N GLY A 88 4.57 10.49 -1.09
CA GLY A 88 5.94 10.07 -0.77
C GLY A 88 6.54 10.85 0.40
N PHE A 89 6.37 12.18 0.43
CA PHE A 89 6.81 13.02 1.55
C PHE A 89 6.04 12.69 2.84
N GLY A 90 4.72 12.52 2.75
CA GLY A 90 3.92 12.10 3.89
C GLY A 90 4.38 10.75 4.44
N TRP A 91 4.60 9.77 3.56
CA TRP A 91 5.14 8.47 3.93
C TRP A 91 6.55 8.55 4.52
N ALA A 92 7.43 9.43 4.04
CA ALA A 92 8.77 9.60 4.62
C ALA A 92 8.72 10.23 6.02
N LEU A 93 7.78 11.15 6.26
CA LEU A 93 7.61 11.84 7.54
C LEU A 93 6.89 10.98 8.59
N THR A 94 5.96 10.10 8.17
CA THR A 94 5.15 9.29 9.09
C THR A 94 5.54 7.82 9.12
N GLY A 95 6.21 7.32 8.08
CA GLY A 95 6.80 5.97 7.93
C GLY A 95 5.82 4.89 8.32
N ALA A 96 4.61 5.15 7.86
CA ALA A 96 3.48 4.26 7.89
C ALA A 96 2.88 4.38 6.49
N CYS A 97 2.94 3.29 5.73
CA CYS A 97 2.23 3.18 4.46
C CYS A 97 0.89 2.46 4.67
N PRO A 98 0.05 2.33 3.64
CA PRO A 98 -1.28 1.74 3.77
C PRO A 98 -1.27 0.34 4.41
N GLY A 99 -0.27 -0.49 4.11
CA GLY A 99 -0.17 -1.83 4.71
C GLY A 99 0.15 -1.80 6.21
N PRO A 100 1.24 -1.14 6.62
CA PRO A 100 1.63 -0.98 8.02
C PRO A 100 0.61 -0.23 8.88
N PHE A 101 -0.23 0.67 8.33
CA PHE A 101 -1.33 1.26 9.12
C PHE A 101 -2.20 0.19 9.78
N TYR A 102 -2.67 -0.79 9.00
CA TYR A 102 -3.54 -1.84 9.52
C TYR A 102 -2.80 -2.78 10.47
N ALA A 103 -1.53 -3.11 10.19
CA ALA A 103 -0.73 -3.98 11.03
C ALA A 103 -0.33 -3.30 12.37
N GLN A 104 0.05 -2.02 12.35
CA GLN A 104 0.41 -1.24 13.53
C GLN A 104 -0.79 -0.98 14.44
N ILE A 105 -1.97 -0.71 13.87
CA ILE A 105 -3.22 -0.61 14.64
C ILE A 105 -3.53 -1.95 15.32
N GLY A 106 -3.38 -3.06 14.59
CA GLY A 106 -3.53 -4.41 15.17
C GLY A 106 -2.50 -4.73 16.26
N ALA A 107 -1.32 -4.13 16.20
CA ALA A 107 -0.27 -4.26 17.21
C ALA A 107 -0.45 -3.33 18.43
N GLY A 108 -1.48 -2.48 18.45
CA GLY A 108 -1.79 -1.60 19.58
C GLY A 108 -1.06 -0.25 19.57
N LEU A 109 -0.44 0.17 18.46
CA LEU A 109 0.17 1.50 18.35
C LEU A 109 -0.92 2.56 18.15
N SER A 110 -1.30 3.24 19.24
CA SER A 110 -2.32 4.30 19.25
C SER A 110 -1.95 5.52 18.41
N VAL A 111 -0.66 5.81 18.24
CA VAL A 111 -0.18 6.92 17.41
C VAL A 111 -0.56 6.74 15.94
N THR A 112 -0.59 5.49 15.46
CA THR A 112 -0.95 5.15 14.08
C THR A 112 -2.42 5.45 13.77
N LEU A 113 -3.32 5.33 14.75
CA LEU A 113 -4.74 5.70 14.58
C LEU A 113 -4.91 7.17 14.21
N VAL A 114 -4.11 8.05 14.81
CA VAL A 114 -4.14 9.49 14.51
C VAL A 114 -3.70 9.73 13.07
N THR A 115 -2.55 9.17 12.67
CA THR A 115 -2.05 9.29 11.29
C THR A 115 -3.03 8.72 10.27
N PHE A 116 -3.67 7.58 10.59
CA PHE A 116 -4.69 6.98 9.75
C PHE A 116 -5.93 7.88 9.62
N ALA A 117 -6.41 8.47 10.73
CA ALA A 117 -7.54 9.40 10.70
C ALA A 117 -7.23 10.62 9.82
N PHE A 118 -6.04 11.22 9.94
CA PHE A 118 -5.61 12.32 9.08
C PHE A 118 -5.44 11.90 7.61
N ALA A 119 -4.97 10.69 7.33
CA ALA A 119 -4.90 10.16 5.97
C ALA A 119 -6.30 10.00 5.35
N VAL A 120 -7.27 9.51 6.12
CA VAL A 120 -8.68 9.40 5.69
C VAL A 120 -9.29 10.78 5.48
N LEU A 121 -9.09 11.73 6.40
CA LEU A 121 -9.54 13.11 6.24
C LEU A 121 -8.90 13.79 5.02
N GLY A 122 -7.61 13.57 4.78
CA GLY A 122 -6.88 14.09 3.63
C GLY A 122 -7.41 13.54 2.31
N THR A 123 -7.69 12.23 2.23
CA THR A 123 -8.29 11.62 1.02
C THR A 123 -9.72 12.08 0.79
N TRP A 124 -10.51 12.28 1.86
CA TRP A 124 -11.86 12.83 1.78
C TRP A 124 -11.85 14.29 1.31
N ALA A 125 -10.99 15.12 1.89
CA ALA A 125 -10.80 16.51 1.47
C ALA A 125 -10.34 16.59 0.02
N TYR A 126 -9.37 15.77 -0.39
CA TYR A 126 -8.94 15.67 -1.78
C TYR A 126 -10.08 15.24 -2.71
N GLY A 127 -10.88 14.25 -2.33
CA GLY A 127 -12.05 13.81 -3.11
C GLY A 127 -13.11 14.91 -3.28
N HIS A 128 -13.26 15.80 -2.31
CA HIS A 128 -14.12 16.97 -2.42
C HIS A 128 -13.52 18.07 -3.30
N LEU A 129 -12.22 18.35 -3.14
CA LEU A 129 -11.47 19.35 -3.90
C LEU A 129 -11.13 18.90 -5.33
N GLN A 130 -11.19 17.61 -5.64
CA GLN A 130 -10.90 17.07 -6.97
C GLN A 130 -11.81 17.68 -8.05
N LYS A 131 -13.03 18.11 -7.68
CA LYS A 131 -13.94 18.84 -8.58
C LYS A 131 -13.40 20.20 -9.03
N TYR A 132 -12.44 20.77 -8.30
CA TYR A 132 -11.87 22.09 -8.50
C TYR A 132 -10.39 22.07 -8.89
N LEU A 133 -9.72 20.91 -8.84
CA LEU A 133 -8.32 20.79 -9.25
C LEU A 133 -8.22 20.50 -10.77
N PRO A 134 -7.34 21.20 -11.50
CA PRO A 134 -7.05 20.86 -12.89
C PRO A 134 -6.38 19.48 -12.96
N ALA A 135 -6.85 18.64 -13.88
CA ALA A 135 -6.34 17.28 -14.11
C ALA A 135 -4.86 17.25 -14.53
#